data_AF-A0A945GF29-F1
#
_entry.id   AF-A0A945GF29-F1
#
_cell.length_a   1.000
_cell.length_b   1.000
_cell.length_c   1.000
_cell.angle_alpha   90.00
_cell.angle_beta   90.00
_cell.angle_gamma   90.00
#
_symmetry.space_group_name_H-M   'P 1'
#
loop_
_entity.id
_entity.type
_entity.pdbx_description
1 polymer ?
#
loop_
_entity_poly.entity_id
_entity_poly.type
_entity_poly.pdbx_seq_one_letter_code
_entity_poly.pdbx_strand_id
1 'polypeptide(L)'
;MNTNQSNQTLTPTTPNQETINTSSFTQTPVQPEPPKKKAPWLLISIIVLLLSATGVLGYKYYELQQKVEKLQQPTPLPTPQLVVSSPSPLQTSQGESLNVENYAYNNFSFTYTDDWILSDMSSSDKFPLKARLDPLYSGDKVVSLSKNNLYLIITIDKESEGSAGGIFIDDSDYNEFTSSRDKVLIGDSTFYLLKEHPATPTLIESHSGPYMWGALSEYIPNKKTGSGNVFKGHEDIIKRGEYIYNFIITSEEGGTTDQQLQQEIINMLESIKW
;
A
#
# COMPACT_ATOMS: atom_id res chain seq x y z
N MET A 1 -39.92 -47.88 -22.47
CA MET A 1 -40.51 -48.89 -21.55
C MET A 1 -40.22 -48.38 -20.14
N ASN A 2 -41.19 -47.72 -19.48
CA ASN A 2 -42.09 -48.28 -18.44
C ASN A 2 -41.30 -48.95 -17.30
N THR A 3 -41.48 -48.69 -15.99
CA THR A 3 -42.47 -47.88 -15.22
C THR A 3 -42.07 -47.90 -13.73
N ASN A 4 -42.39 -46.84 -13.00
CA ASN A 4 -43.00 -46.75 -11.65
C ASN A 4 -42.62 -47.70 -10.49
N GLN A 5 -42.36 -47.10 -9.30
CA GLN A 5 -43.17 -47.14 -8.05
C GLN A 5 -42.43 -46.31 -6.97
N SER A 6 -42.94 -45.22 -6.38
CA SER A 6 -44.16 -44.91 -5.58
C SER A 6 -44.09 -45.29 -4.07
N ASN A 7 -44.03 -44.23 -3.25
CA ASN A 7 -44.72 -43.95 -1.96
C ASN A 7 -44.61 -44.93 -0.78
N GLN A 8 -44.35 -44.39 0.43
CA GLN A 8 -45.43 -44.08 1.39
C GLN A 8 -44.95 -43.33 2.66
N THR A 9 -45.79 -42.35 3.02
CA THR A 9 -45.91 -41.57 4.27
C THR A 9 -46.53 -42.41 5.39
N LEU A 10 -46.25 -42.10 6.67
CA LEU A 10 -47.24 -42.04 7.79
C LEU A 10 -46.58 -41.57 9.12
N THR A 11 -47.07 -40.46 9.66
CA THR A 11 -47.00 -39.94 11.06
C THR A 11 -48.05 -40.68 11.94
N PRO A 12 -48.40 -40.28 13.19
CA PRO A 12 -47.71 -39.67 14.35
C PRO A 12 -48.03 -40.39 15.70
N THR A 13 -47.35 -40.06 16.81
CA THR A 13 -47.88 -40.34 18.18
C THR A 13 -47.51 -39.24 19.19
N THR A 14 -48.54 -38.62 19.76
CA THR A 14 -48.60 -37.68 20.91
C THR A 14 -48.85 -38.50 22.22
N PRO A 15 -49.20 -37.92 23.39
CA PRO A 15 -48.61 -36.88 24.26
C PRO A 15 -48.21 -37.47 25.65
N ASN A 16 -47.63 -36.66 26.54
CA ASN A 16 -47.92 -36.87 27.97
C ASN A 16 -48.23 -35.53 28.67
N GLN A 17 -49.39 -35.51 29.32
CA GLN A 17 -49.91 -34.46 30.20
C GLN A 17 -49.49 -34.77 31.64
N GLU A 18 -49.10 -33.74 32.40
CA GLU A 18 -49.41 -33.66 33.83
C GLU A 18 -49.88 -32.25 34.19
N THR A 19 -51.20 -32.18 34.41
CA THR A 19 -52.00 -31.35 35.34
C THR A 19 -51.34 -31.09 36.71
N ILE A 20 -51.63 -30.10 37.57
CA ILE A 20 -52.62 -29.02 37.77
C ILE A 20 -51.99 -28.11 38.85
N ASN A 21 -52.18 -26.77 38.79
CA ASN A 21 -52.73 -26.06 39.97
C ASN A 21 -53.26 -24.65 39.66
N THR A 22 -54.47 -24.48 40.16
CA THR A 22 -55.42 -23.38 40.01
C THR A 22 -55.04 -22.22 40.92
N SER A 23 -55.11 -20.98 40.43
CA SER A 23 -55.36 -19.78 41.24
C SER A 23 -55.86 -18.65 40.34
N SER A 24 -57.16 -18.37 40.47
CA SER A 24 -57.86 -17.23 39.88
C SER A 24 -57.35 -15.91 40.45
N PHE A 25 -56.86 -15.02 39.58
CA PHE A 25 -56.72 -13.60 39.88
C PHE A 25 -57.35 -12.75 38.78
N THR A 26 -58.18 -11.82 39.25
CA THR A 26 -58.91 -10.77 38.54
C THR A 26 -58.04 -10.00 37.55
N GLN A 27 -58.44 -9.96 36.28
CA GLN A 27 -57.84 -9.06 35.29
C GLN A 27 -58.34 -7.63 35.53
N THR A 28 -57.45 -6.77 36.02
CA THR A 28 -57.53 -5.32 35.80
C THR A 28 -56.80 -5.04 34.48
N PRO A 29 -57.36 -4.26 33.53
CA PRO A 29 -56.65 -3.96 32.29
C PRO A 29 -55.43 -3.08 32.60
N VAL A 30 -54.23 -3.64 32.45
CA VAL A 30 -52.99 -2.84 32.47
C VAL A 30 -52.87 -2.18 31.10
N GLN A 31 -53.19 -0.88 31.09
CA GLN A 31 -52.94 0.04 29.99
C GLN A 31 -51.45 -0.01 29.59
N PRO A 32 -51.10 -0.16 28.30
CA PRO A 32 -49.71 -0.11 27.88
C PRO A 32 -49.14 1.28 28.16
N GLU A 33 -48.04 1.35 28.91
CA GLU A 33 -47.27 2.58 29.06
C GLU A 33 -46.76 3.05 27.68
N PRO A 34 -46.86 4.36 27.36
CA PRO A 34 -46.33 4.88 26.12
C PRO A 34 -44.79 4.71 26.10
N PRO A 35 -44.19 4.35 24.94
CA PRO A 35 -42.75 4.20 24.85
C PRO A 35 -42.06 5.53 25.19
N LYS A 36 -41.19 5.50 26.21
CA LYS A 36 -40.31 6.62 26.57
C LYS A 36 -39.48 7.00 25.35
N LYS A 37 -39.80 8.14 24.73
CA LYS A 37 -39.08 8.74 23.59
C LYS A 37 -37.64 9.09 23.98
N LYS A 38 -36.73 8.12 23.96
CA LYS A 38 -35.27 8.37 23.94
C LYS A 38 -34.81 8.46 22.48
N ALA A 39 -35.15 9.55 21.80
CA ALA A 39 -34.71 9.78 20.43
C ALA A 39 -34.44 11.24 19.98
N PRO A 40 -34.47 12.30 20.82
CA PRO A 40 -34.02 13.61 20.34
C PRO A 40 -32.49 13.79 20.44
N TRP A 41 -31.83 13.20 21.43
CA TRP A 41 -30.42 13.46 21.73
C TRP A 41 -29.45 12.83 20.71
N LEU A 42 -29.76 11.64 20.22
CA LEU A 42 -28.96 10.96 19.19
C LEU A 42 -29.00 11.71 17.85
N LEU A 43 -30.17 12.27 17.52
CA LEU A 43 -30.39 13.05 16.32
C LEU A 43 -29.64 14.39 16.37
N ILE A 44 -29.63 15.05 17.55
CA ILE A 44 -28.81 16.24 17.79
C ILE A 44 -27.31 15.91 17.66
N SER A 45 -26.85 14.79 18.22
CA SER A 45 -25.45 14.36 18.11
C SER A 45 -25.01 14.14 16.66
N ILE A 46 -25.85 13.51 15.84
CA ILE A 46 -25.57 13.30 14.41
C ILE A 46 -25.53 14.62 13.64
N ILE A 47 -26.43 15.56 13.93
CA ILE A 47 -26.42 16.89 13.27
C ILE A 47 -25.16 17.68 13.64
N VAL A 48 -24.75 17.66 14.92
CA VAL A 48 -23.51 18.33 15.36
C VAL A 48 -22.28 17.69 14.70
N LEU A 49 -22.25 16.36 14.57
CA LEU A 49 -21.18 15.64 13.88
C LEU A 49 -21.12 15.97 12.38
N LEU A 50 -22.28 16.09 11.71
CA LEU A 50 -22.34 16.48 10.30
C LEU A 50 -21.86 17.91 10.08
N LEU A 51 -22.25 18.84 10.96
CA LEU A 51 -21.81 20.24 10.89
C LEU A 51 -20.31 20.38 11.17
N SER A 52 -19.76 19.63 12.12
CA SER A 52 -18.32 19.65 12.41
C SER A 52 -17.50 19.03 11.28
N ALA A 53 -17.93 17.89 10.72
CA ALA A 53 -17.26 17.27 9.58
C ALA A 53 -17.27 18.18 8.34
N THR A 54 -18.43 18.80 8.04
CA THR A 54 -18.55 19.74 6.92
C THR A 54 -17.72 21.00 7.14
N GLY A 55 -17.65 21.49 8.39
CA GLY A 55 -16.80 22.62 8.76
C GLY A 55 -15.30 22.34 8.59
N VAL A 56 -14.83 21.15 8.99
CA VAL A 56 -13.42 20.74 8.83
C VAL A 56 -13.07 20.59 7.34
N LEU A 57 -13.95 19.97 6.54
CA LEU A 57 -13.76 19.85 5.09
C LEU A 57 -13.79 21.22 4.40
N GLY A 58 -14.73 22.10 4.77
CA GLY A 58 -14.80 23.46 4.26
C GLY A 58 -13.57 24.29 4.62
N TYR A 59 -13.05 24.16 5.84
CA TYR A 59 -11.82 24.81 6.27
C TYR A 59 -10.61 24.31 5.48
N LYS A 60 -10.47 22.99 5.28
CA LYS A 60 -9.39 22.40 4.48
C LYS A 60 -9.46 22.84 3.02
N TYR A 61 -10.67 22.91 2.46
CA TYR A 61 -10.89 23.42 1.11
C TYR A 61 -10.51 24.91 0.98
N TYR A 62 -10.85 25.74 1.98
CA TYR A 62 -10.47 27.15 2.01
C TYR A 62 -8.95 27.34 2.16
N GLU A 63 -8.27 26.51 2.96
CA GLU A 63 -6.81 26.50 3.10
C GLU A 63 -6.12 26.20 1.74
N LEU A 64 -6.67 25.25 0.97
CA LEU A 64 -6.22 24.93 -0.38
C LEU A 64 -6.44 26.11 -1.36
N GLN A 65 -7.61 26.75 -1.33
CA GLN A 65 -7.90 27.94 -2.15
C GLN A 65 -6.92 29.08 -1.89
N GLN A 66 -6.59 29.38 -0.62
CA GLN A 66 -5.62 30.43 -0.31
C GLN A 66 -4.20 30.13 -0.79
N LYS A 67 -3.80 28.85 -0.82
CA LYS A 67 -2.50 28.46 -1.39
C LYS A 67 -2.47 28.69 -2.89
N VAL A 68 -3.55 28.36 -3.60
CA VAL A 68 -3.68 28.60 -5.05
C VAL A 68 -3.62 30.10 -5.37
N GLU A 69 -4.30 30.94 -4.60
CA GLU A 69 -4.34 32.39 -4.85
C GLU A 69 -2.97 33.06 -4.57
N LYS A 70 -2.25 32.60 -3.53
CA LYS A 70 -0.87 33.07 -3.26
C LYS A 70 0.14 32.64 -4.32
N LEU A 71 -0.08 31.51 -4.99
CA LEU A 71 0.80 31.01 -6.07
C LEU A 71 0.55 31.72 -7.42
N GLN A 72 -0.55 32.45 -7.58
CA GLN A 72 -0.81 33.25 -8.79
C GLN A 72 -0.10 34.61 -8.79
N GLN A 73 0.69 34.93 -7.76
CA GLN A 73 1.51 36.14 -7.76
C GLN A 73 2.75 35.92 -8.65
N PRO A 74 2.91 36.65 -9.77
CA PRO A 74 4.02 36.41 -10.70
C PRO A 74 5.35 36.73 -10.03
N THR A 75 6.16 35.69 -9.84
CA THR A 75 7.56 35.83 -9.41
C THR A 75 8.41 36.16 -10.66
N PRO A 76 9.25 37.21 -10.64
CA PRO A 76 10.10 37.53 -11.78
C PRO A 76 11.11 36.41 -12.05
N LEU A 77 11.13 35.93 -13.29
CA LEU A 77 12.03 34.88 -13.79
C LEU A 77 13.51 35.33 -13.74
N PRO A 78 14.43 34.57 -13.11
CA PRO A 78 15.86 34.75 -13.36
C PRO A 78 16.24 34.14 -14.72
N THR A 79 17.07 34.88 -15.46
CA THR A 79 17.61 34.49 -16.77
C THR A 79 18.50 33.23 -16.67
N PRO A 80 18.35 32.22 -17.54
CA PRO A 80 19.19 31.02 -17.49
C PRO A 80 20.64 31.32 -17.88
N GLN A 81 21.59 31.01 -17.01
CA GLN A 81 23.00 30.88 -17.40
C GLN A 81 23.26 29.44 -17.82
N LEU A 82 23.70 29.27 -19.08
CA LEU A 82 24.22 28.01 -19.60
C LEU A 82 25.57 27.72 -18.94
N VAL A 83 25.61 26.74 -18.03
CA VAL A 83 26.86 26.16 -17.53
C VAL A 83 27.13 24.89 -18.34
N VAL A 84 28.11 24.96 -19.22
CA VAL A 84 28.68 23.81 -19.92
C VAL A 84 29.66 23.13 -18.97
N SER A 85 29.24 22.03 -18.35
CA SER A 85 30.13 21.18 -17.55
C SER A 85 30.71 20.07 -18.42
N SER A 86 32.02 20.16 -18.64
CA SER A 86 32.84 19.15 -19.32
C SER A 86 32.83 17.82 -18.54
N PRO A 87 32.74 16.64 -19.20
CA PRO A 87 32.83 15.37 -18.51
C PRO A 87 34.26 15.14 -18.01
N SER A 88 34.42 14.98 -16.70
CA SER A 88 35.65 14.50 -16.07
C SER A 88 35.68 12.97 -16.17
N PRO A 89 36.79 12.33 -16.58
CA PRO A 89 36.85 10.87 -16.67
C PRO A 89 36.80 10.26 -15.26
N LEU A 90 35.86 9.34 -15.05
CA LEU A 90 35.84 8.47 -13.86
C LEU A 90 37.16 7.70 -13.78
N GLN A 91 37.85 7.81 -12.65
CA GLN A 91 38.89 6.88 -12.27
C GLN A 91 38.25 5.53 -11.96
N THR A 92 38.49 4.55 -12.83
CA THR A 92 38.18 3.15 -12.60
C THR A 92 39.09 2.64 -11.48
N SER A 93 38.60 2.63 -10.25
CA SER A 93 39.23 1.85 -9.18
C SER A 93 39.05 0.38 -9.54
N GLN A 94 40.15 -0.31 -9.73
CA GLN A 94 40.24 -1.71 -10.15
C GLN A 94 39.81 -2.58 -8.95
N GLY A 95 38.49 -2.75 -8.81
CA GLY A 95 37.86 -3.45 -7.70
C GLY A 95 37.93 -4.97 -7.84
N GLU A 96 38.06 -5.63 -6.68
CA GLU A 96 37.74 -7.04 -6.49
C GLU A 96 36.48 -7.40 -7.30
N SER A 97 36.57 -8.48 -8.08
CA SER A 97 35.42 -9.01 -8.82
C SER A 97 34.41 -9.55 -7.80
N LEU A 98 33.46 -8.71 -7.38
CA LEU A 98 32.31 -9.14 -6.59
C LEU A 98 31.59 -10.26 -7.35
N ASN A 99 31.31 -11.38 -6.68
CA ASN A 99 30.53 -12.43 -7.34
C ASN A 99 29.09 -11.94 -7.45
N VAL A 100 28.51 -12.15 -8.63
CA VAL A 100 27.11 -11.81 -8.89
C VAL A 100 26.29 -13.07 -8.68
N GLU A 101 25.36 -13.01 -7.74
CA GLU A 101 24.35 -14.02 -7.48
C GLU A 101 23.05 -13.71 -8.22
N ASN A 102 22.19 -14.72 -8.38
CA ASN A 102 20.91 -14.60 -9.07
C ASN A 102 19.78 -15.20 -8.23
N TYR A 103 18.78 -14.37 -7.93
CA TYR A 103 17.51 -14.83 -7.37
C TYR A 103 16.50 -15.08 -8.48
N ALA A 104 15.69 -16.13 -8.35
CA ALA A 104 14.57 -16.40 -9.24
C ALA A 104 13.38 -16.99 -8.48
N TYR A 105 12.19 -16.52 -8.84
CA TYR A 105 10.91 -17.03 -8.36
C TYR A 105 9.86 -16.91 -9.48
N ASN A 106 9.36 -18.04 -9.97
CA ASN A 106 8.50 -18.11 -11.15
C ASN A 106 9.14 -17.39 -12.36
N ASN A 107 8.48 -16.36 -12.90
CA ASN A 107 8.96 -15.51 -13.99
C ASN A 107 9.75 -14.28 -13.52
N PHE A 108 9.80 -14.03 -12.21
CA PHE A 108 10.55 -12.92 -11.63
C PHE A 108 11.99 -13.33 -11.29
N SER A 109 12.96 -12.52 -11.67
CA SER A 109 14.36 -12.71 -11.27
C SER A 109 15.12 -11.39 -11.21
N PHE A 110 16.19 -11.35 -10.42
CA PHE A 110 17.15 -10.26 -10.37
C PHE A 110 18.51 -10.77 -9.89
N THR A 111 19.55 -9.99 -10.15
CA THR A 111 20.91 -10.26 -9.69
C THR A 111 21.30 -9.33 -8.56
N TYR A 112 22.17 -9.81 -7.66
CA TYR A 112 22.71 -9.05 -6.53
C TYR A 112 24.17 -9.49 -6.27
N THR A 113 24.94 -8.69 -5.53
CA THR A 113 26.33 -9.04 -5.19
C THR A 113 26.38 -9.93 -3.94
N ASP A 114 27.38 -10.79 -3.85
CA ASP A 114 27.58 -11.78 -2.77
C ASP A 114 27.77 -11.18 -1.37
N ASP A 115 27.99 -9.87 -1.26
CA ASP A 115 28.02 -9.14 -0.01
C ASP A 115 26.63 -8.67 0.51
N TRP A 116 25.57 -8.91 -0.27
CA TRP A 116 24.18 -8.80 0.20
C TRP A 116 23.67 -10.13 0.72
N ILE A 117 23.00 -10.10 1.86
CA ILE A 117 22.41 -11.29 2.47
C ILE A 117 20.97 -11.43 2.00
N LEU A 118 20.73 -12.35 1.07
CA LEU A 118 19.38 -12.74 0.67
C LEU A 118 18.75 -13.66 1.72
N SER A 119 17.52 -13.32 2.14
CA SER A 119 16.71 -14.12 3.06
C SER A 119 15.33 -14.38 2.46
N ASP A 120 14.97 -15.67 2.42
CA ASP A 120 13.61 -16.12 2.07
C ASP A 120 12.71 -16.09 3.31
N MET A 121 11.87 -15.06 3.38
CA MET A 121 11.13 -14.71 4.58
C MET A 121 9.81 -15.49 4.68
N SER A 122 9.31 -15.98 3.55
CA SER A 122 8.12 -16.84 3.51
C SER A 122 8.31 -18.15 4.29
N SER A 123 9.54 -18.63 4.42
CA SER A 123 9.85 -19.92 5.07
C SER A 123 10.64 -19.84 6.39
N SER A 124 11.22 -18.69 6.73
CA SER A 124 12.13 -18.57 7.88
C SER A 124 11.42 -18.03 9.12
N ASP A 125 11.54 -18.70 10.27
CA ASP A 125 11.07 -18.18 11.58
C ASP A 125 12.05 -17.18 12.22
N LYS A 126 13.26 -17.06 11.68
CA LYS A 126 14.37 -16.32 12.29
C LYS A 126 14.50 -14.87 11.81
N PHE A 127 13.55 -14.37 11.04
CA PHE A 127 13.62 -13.00 10.58
C PHE A 127 13.20 -12.03 11.72
N PRO A 128 14.04 -11.06 12.10
CA PRO A 128 13.77 -10.16 13.23
C PRO A 128 12.47 -9.35 13.08
N LEU A 129 11.92 -9.21 11.86
CA LEU A 129 10.64 -8.55 11.63
C LEU A 129 9.52 -9.50 11.19
N LYS A 130 9.67 -10.84 11.32
CA LYS A 130 8.65 -11.80 10.85
C LYS A 130 7.29 -11.53 11.49
N ALA A 131 7.22 -11.64 12.81
CA ALA A 131 5.98 -11.40 13.56
C ALA A 131 5.37 -10.00 13.33
N ARG A 132 6.16 -9.05 12.82
CA ARG A 132 5.79 -7.66 12.62
C ARG A 132 5.42 -7.33 11.15
N LEU A 133 5.89 -8.12 10.20
CA LEU A 133 5.53 -8.08 8.78
C LEU A 133 4.58 -9.23 8.40
N ASP A 134 4.06 -9.99 9.37
CA ASP A 134 2.98 -10.99 9.20
C ASP A 134 1.84 -10.55 8.28
N PRO A 135 1.35 -9.29 8.36
CA PRO A 135 0.36 -8.79 7.39
C PRO A 135 0.86 -8.72 5.94
N LEU A 136 2.18 -8.68 5.71
CA LEU A 136 2.80 -8.72 4.39
C LEU A 136 3.01 -10.17 3.89
N TYR A 137 3.09 -11.14 4.80
CA TYR A 137 3.30 -12.56 4.47
C TYR A 137 2.01 -13.31 4.09
N SER A 138 0.87 -12.63 3.99
CA SER A 138 -0.32 -13.25 3.37
C SER A 138 -0.16 -13.45 1.86
N GLY A 139 0.84 -12.79 1.25
CA GLY A 139 1.17 -12.94 -0.15
C GLY A 139 1.99 -14.21 -0.47
N ASP A 140 2.10 -14.53 -1.75
CA ASP A 140 2.75 -15.74 -2.26
C ASP A 140 4.23 -15.86 -1.85
N LYS A 141 5.00 -14.78 -1.96
CA LYS A 141 6.44 -14.77 -1.70
C LYS A 141 6.92 -13.45 -1.10
N VAL A 142 7.79 -13.52 -0.11
CA VAL A 142 8.50 -12.35 0.45
C VAL A 142 9.97 -12.68 0.62
N VAL A 143 10.83 -11.84 0.05
CA VAL A 143 12.28 -11.92 0.20
C VAL A 143 12.85 -10.60 0.67
N SER A 144 13.95 -10.65 1.40
CA SER A 144 14.71 -9.47 1.78
C SER A 144 16.17 -9.65 1.42
N LEU A 145 16.77 -8.59 0.88
CA LEU A 145 18.21 -8.42 0.85
C LEU A 145 18.60 -7.45 1.95
N SER A 146 19.63 -7.79 2.72
CA SER A 146 20.18 -6.90 3.73
C SER A 146 21.67 -6.65 3.56
N LYS A 147 22.07 -5.40 3.83
CA LYS A 147 23.47 -4.95 3.87
C LYS A 147 23.55 -3.70 4.73
N ASN A 148 24.53 -3.62 5.64
CA ASN A 148 24.77 -2.43 6.48
C ASN A 148 23.51 -1.90 7.19
N ASN A 149 22.70 -2.79 7.79
CA ASN A 149 21.42 -2.48 8.44
C ASN A 149 20.32 -1.88 7.54
N LEU A 150 20.54 -1.84 6.22
CA LEU A 150 19.54 -1.52 5.23
C LEU A 150 18.90 -2.82 4.73
N TYR A 151 17.58 -2.79 4.54
CA TYR A 151 16.78 -3.89 4.03
C TYR A 151 16.04 -3.43 2.77
N LEU A 152 16.25 -4.13 1.67
CA LEU A 152 15.37 -4.12 0.51
C LEU A 152 14.43 -5.32 0.65
N ILE A 153 13.15 -5.08 0.85
CA ILE A 153 12.11 -6.10 0.97
C ILE A 153 11.29 -6.10 -0.32
N ILE A 154 11.10 -7.29 -0.89
CA ILE A 154 10.32 -7.49 -2.11
C ILE A 154 9.18 -8.44 -1.75
N THR A 155 7.95 -7.95 -1.85
CA THR A 155 6.75 -8.78 -1.71
C THR A 155 6.19 -9.09 -3.10
N ILE A 156 5.89 -10.35 -3.35
CA ILE A 156 5.29 -10.85 -4.59
C ILE A 156 3.99 -11.55 -4.19
N ASP A 157 2.89 -11.08 -4.72
CA ASP A 157 1.57 -11.67 -4.45
C ASP A 157 0.83 -11.93 -5.75
N LYS A 158 -0.07 -12.91 -5.75
CA LYS A 158 -0.97 -13.13 -6.88
C LYS A 158 -1.92 -11.94 -6.98
N GLU A 159 -2.24 -11.54 -8.20
CA GLU A 159 -2.99 -10.33 -8.47
C GLU A 159 -4.31 -10.32 -7.68
N SER A 160 -4.39 -9.36 -6.76
CA SER A 160 -5.63 -8.97 -6.08
C SER A 160 -5.99 -7.55 -6.51
N GLU A 161 -7.26 -7.17 -6.32
CA GLU A 161 -7.69 -5.81 -6.58
C GLU A 161 -6.94 -4.83 -5.67
N GLY A 162 -5.94 -4.15 -6.23
CA GLY A 162 -5.18 -3.10 -5.56
C GLY A 162 -4.56 -2.17 -6.59
N SER A 163 -4.61 -0.87 -6.30
CA SER A 163 -3.80 0.16 -6.96
C SER A 163 -3.41 1.14 -5.86
N ALA A 164 -2.12 1.36 -5.72
CA ALA A 164 -1.58 2.45 -4.92
C ALA A 164 -0.71 3.29 -5.85
N GLY A 165 -1.00 4.59 -5.91
CA GLY A 165 -0.29 5.51 -6.77
C GLY A 165 -1.09 6.79 -7.01
N GLY A 166 -0.49 7.72 -7.74
CA GLY A 166 -1.02 9.07 -7.95
C GLY A 166 -1.10 9.50 -9.41
N ILE A 167 -1.75 10.64 -9.62
CA ILE A 167 -1.66 11.45 -10.84
C ILE A 167 -0.95 12.77 -10.46
N PHE A 168 -0.08 13.25 -11.34
CA PHE A 168 0.52 14.57 -11.22
C PHE A 168 -0.40 15.57 -11.92
N ILE A 169 -0.85 16.59 -11.19
CA ILE A 169 -1.80 17.58 -11.73
C ILE A 169 -1.07 18.54 -12.66
N ASP A 170 0.18 18.88 -12.31
CA ASP A 170 1.07 19.72 -13.09
C ASP A 170 2.54 19.27 -13.04
N ASP A 171 3.42 20.02 -13.71
CA ASP A 171 4.86 19.74 -13.73
C ASP A 171 5.54 20.02 -12.38
N SER A 172 4.97 20.87 -11.52
CA SER A 172 5.51 21.13 -10.19
C SER A 172 5.37 19.90 -9.31
N ASP A 173 4.19 19.27 -9.29
CA ASP A 173 3.95 18.02 -8.56
C ASP A 173 4.92 16.92 -8.98
N TYR A 174 5.14 16.79 -10.29
CA TYR A 174 6.06 15.82 -10.85
C TYR A 174 7.52 16.12 -10.48
N ASN A 175 7.93 17.38 -10.52
CA ASN A 175 9.29 17.79 -10.15
C ASN A 175 9.53 17.60 -8.65
N GLU A 176 8.54 17.88 -7.80
CA GLU A 176 8.61 17.61 -6.37
C GLU A 176 8.79 16.11 -6.10
N PHE A 177 7.96 15.28 -6.73
CA PHE A 177 8.04 13.82 -6.63
C PHE A 177 9.41 13.28 -7.03
N THR A 178 9.95 13.75 -8.16
CA THR A 178 11.24 13.28 -8.68
C THR A 178 12.45 13.84 -7.92
N SER A 179 12.32 14.96 -7.21
CA SER A 179 13.44 15.58 -6.48
C SER A 179 14.05 14.69 -5.38
N SER A 180 13.23 13.84 -4.76
CA SER A 180 13.61 12.91 -3.68
C SER A 180 13.85 11.48 -4.15
N ARG A 181 13.89 11.26 -5.47
CA ARG A 181 14.00 9.93 -6.07
C ARG A 181 15.12 9.86 -7.11
N ASP A 182 15.63 8.67 -7.34
CA ASP A 182 16.50 8.36 -8.47
C ASP A 182 15.71 7.68 -9.57
N LYS A 183 15.98 8.06 -10.81
CA LYS A 183 15.38 7.42 -11.97
C LYS A 183 16.05 6.06 -12.20
N VAL A 184 15.23 5.02 -12.37
CA VAL A 184 15.67 3.63 -12.63
C VAL A 184 15.03 3.15 -13.92
N LEU A 185 15.78 2.44 -14.76
CA LEU A 185 15.28 1.86 -16.01
C LEU A 185 15.22 0.34 -15.87
N ILE A 186 14.00 -0.22 -15.86
CA ILE A 186 13.80 -1.68 -15.77
C ILE A 186 13.09 -2.13 -17.05
N GLY A 187 13.84 -2.81 -17.93
CA GLY A 187 13.40 -3.07 -19.30
C GLY A 187 13.10 -1.75 -20.03
N ASP A 188 11.90 -1.65 -20.60
CA ASP A 188 11.46 -0.46 -21.34
C ASP A 188 10.65 0.55 -20.47
N SER A 189 10.44 0.24 -19.18
CA SER A 189 9.69 1.09 -18.24
C SER A 189 10.63 1.99 -17.43
N THR A 190 10.14 3.20 -17.12
CA THR A 190 10.80 4.11 -16.19
C THR A 190 10.22 3.95 -14.79
N PHE A 191 11.09 3.89 -13.79
CA PHE A 191 10.73 3.85 -12.38
C PHE A 191 11.46 4.95 -11.62
N TYR A 192 11.00 5.21 -10.41
CA TYR A 192 11.61 6.14 -9.47
C TYR A 192 11.80 5.47 -8.12
N LEU A 193 13.05 5.40 -7.67
CA LEU A 193 13.45 4.82 -6.39
C LEU A 193 13.62 5.91 -5.34
N LEU A 194 12.97 5.75 -4.19
CA LEU A 194 13.07 6.70 -3.07
C LEU A 194 14.47 6.70 -2.44
N LYS A 195 14.98 7.90 -2.14
CA LYS A 195 16.27 8.09 -1.44
C LYS A 195 16.14 8.00 0.07
N GLU A 196 14.99 8.42 0.59
CA GLU A 196 14.68 8.42 2.01
C GLU A 196 13.85 7.18 2.35
N HIS A 197 14.07 6.60 3.52
CA HIS A 197 13.37 5.40 3.94
C HIS A 197 12.99 5.48 5.42
N PRO A 198 11.85 4.88 5.80
CA PRO A 198 11.40 4.89 7.19
C PRO A 198 12.29 3.99 8.06
N ALA A 199 12.29 4.31 9.35
CA ALA A 199 12.76 3.40 10.37
C ALA A 199 11.90 2.14 10.35
N THR A 200 12.52 0.99 10.53
CA THR A 200 11.87 -0.31 10.57
C THR A 200 10.75 -0.35 11.60
N PRO A 201 10.90 0.19 12.84
CA PRO A 201 9.78 0.30 13.77
C PRO A 201 8.55 1.05 13.23
N THR A 202 8.74 2.05 12.38
CA THR A 202 7.63 2.83 11.78
C THR A 202 6.81 1.99 10.80
N LEU A 203 7.45 1.10 10.04
CA LEU A 203 6.73 0.13 9.19
C LEU A 203 5.82 -0.77 10.02
N ILE A 204 6.30 -1.15 11.20
CA ILE A 204 5.68 -2.13 12.08
C ILE A 204 4.49 -1.54 12.85
N GLU A 205 4.63 -0.32 13.32
CA GLU A 205 3.59 0.39 14.06
C GLU A 205 2.50 0.96 13.14
N SER A 206 2.75 0.91 11.83
CA SER A 206 1.80 1.34 10.84
C SER A 206 0.57 0.45 10.80
N HIS A 207 -0.59 1.07 10.88
CA HIS A 207 -1.86 0.41 10.57
C HIS A 207 -2.13 0.42 9.06
N SER A 208 -1.28 1.09 8.29
CA SER A 208 -1.33 1.11 6.84
C SER A 208 -0.64 -0.14 6.30
N GLY A 209 -1.32 -0.85 5.38
CA GLY A 209 -0.80 -2.07 4.77
C GLY A 209 0.51 -1.86 3.99
N PRO A 210 1.16 -2.95 3.54
CA PRO A 210 2.47 -2.94 2.85
C PRO A 210 2.55 -1.96 1.70
N TYR A 211 1.43 -1.83 0.99
CA TYR A 211 1.31 -1.10 -0.26
C TYR A 211 1.43 0.42 -0.10
N MET A 212 1.40 0.94 1.13
CA MET A 212 1.69 2.36 1.40
C MET A 212 3.19 2.65 1.59
N TRP A 213 4.02 1.62 1.58
CA TRP A 213 5.46 1.70 1.86
C TRP A 213 6.33 1.47 0.62
N GLY A 214 5.72 1.56 -0.57
CA GLY A 214 6.42 1.41 -1.84
C GLY A 214 7.53 2.45 -1.99
N ALA A 215 8.76 1.96 -2.05
CA ALA A 215 9.96 2.73 -2.33
C ALA A 215 10.27 2.82 -3.83
N LEU A 216 9.73 1.90 -4.63
CA LEU A 216 9.84 1.91 -6.10
C LEU A 216 8.49 2.23 -6.72
N SER A 217 8.45 3.28 -7.53
CA SER A 217 7.24 3.70 -8.24
C SER A 217 7.43 3.60 -9.76
N GLU A 218 6.53 2.93 -10.48
CA GLU A 218 6.50 2.94 -11.94
C GLU A 218 5.94 4.25 -12.45
N TYR A 219 6.62 4.88 -13.41
CA TYR A 219 6.11 6.06 -14.10
C TYR A 219 5.14 5.69 -15.22
N ILE A 220 3.95 6.28 -15.19
CA ILE A 220 2.88 6.05 -16.18
C ILE A 220 2.59 7.38 -16.89
N PRO A 221 3.12 7.63 -18.11
CA PRO A 221 3.01 8.93 -18.77
C PRO A 221 1.57 9.31 -19.15
N ASN A 222 0.69 8.32 -19.31
CA ASN A 222 -0.68 8.51 -19.78
C ASN A 222 -1.69 7.81 -18.85
N LYS A 223 -1.59 8.05 -17.53
CA LYS A 223 -2.50 7.46 -16.54
C LYS A 223 -3.88 8.10 -16.65
N LYS A 224 -4.91 7.27 -16.85
CA LYS A 224 -6.30 7.71 -17.02
C LYS A 224 -7.00 7.85 -15.67
N THR A 225 -7.67 8.97 -15.45
CA THR A 225 -8.53 9.17 -14.28
C THR A 225 -9.85 8.43 -14.41
N GLY A 226 -10.58 8.27 -13.30
CA GLY A 226 -11.96 7.77 -13.34
C GLY A 226 -12.91 8.62 -14.18
N SER A 227 -12.60 9.92 -14.37
CA SER A 227 -13.35 10.84 -15.24
C SER A 227 -12.92 10.79 -16.71
N GLY A 228 -11.86 10.06 -17.05
CA GLY A 228 -11.39 9.86 -18.41
C GLY A 228 -10.31 10.83 -18.91
N ASN A 229 -9.89 11.78 -18.08
CA ASN A 229 -8.74 12.65 -18.36
C ASN A 229 -7.43 11.85 -18.24
N VAL A 230 -6.38 12.32 -18.92
CA VAL A 230 -5.06 11.66 -18.93
C VAL A 230 -4.02 12.60 -18.32
N PHE A 231 -3.22 12.07 -17.40
CA PHE A 231 -2.12 12.77 -16.74
C PHE A 231 -0.88 11.89 -16.69
N LYS A 232 0.27 12.50 -16.37
CA LYS A 232 1.40 11.74 -15.85
C LYS A 232 0.97 11.15 -14.51
N GLY A 233 1.40 9.94 -14.20
CA GLY A 233 1.13 9.32 -12.91
C GLY A 233 2.21 8.35 -12.51
N HIS A 234 2.01 7.73 -11.36
CA HIS A 234 2.84 6.63 -10.90
C HIS A 234 2.01 5.53 -10.26
N GLU A 235 2.58 4.32 -10.17
CA GLU A 235 2.06 3.22 -9.36
C GLU A 235 3.18 2.73 -8.45
N ASP A 236 2.90 2.60 -7.16
CA ASP A 236 3.83 2.08 -6.16
C ASP A 236 3.71 0.54 -6.04
N ILE A 237 2.58 0.00 -6.50
CA ILE A 237 2.37 -1.45 -6.69
C ILE A 237 2.55 -1.78 -8.17
N ILE A 238 3.61 -2.53 -8.48
CA ILE A 238 4.00 -2.86 -9.84
C ILE A 238 3.22 -4.11 -10.26
N LYS A 239 2.50 -4.05 -11.38
CA LYS A 239 1.75 -5.20 -11.91
C LYS A 239 2.45 -5.79 -13.12
N ARG A 240 2.75 -7.09 -13.10
CA ARG A 240 3.33 -7.82 -14.23
C ARG A 240 2.78 -9.24 -14.28
N GLY A 241 2.13 -9.59 -15.38
CA GLY A 241 1.43 -10.87 -15.50
C GLY A 241 0.34 -11.01 -14.43
N GLU A 242 0.28 -12.16 -13.77
CA GLU A 242 -0.66 -12.46 -12.68
C GLU A 242 -0.15 -12.05 -11.30
N TYR A 243 0.91 -11.23 -11.23
CA TYR A 243 1.55 -10.87 -9.98
C TYR A 243 1.58 -9.37 -9.73
N ILE A 244 1.51 -9.01 -8.46
CA ILE A 244 1.81 -7.69 -7.94
C ILE A 244 3.13 -7.72 -7.16
N TYR A 245 3.92 -6.66 -7.32
CA TYR A 245 5.22 -6.50 -6.68
C TYR A 245 5.22 -5.19 -5.91
N ASN A 246 5.75 -5.23 -4.70
CA ASN A 246 6.00 -4.04 -3.90
C ASN A 246 7.43 -4.11 -3.35
N PHE A 247 8.13 -2.99 -3.46
CA PHE A 247 9.52 -2.85 -3.04
C PHE A 247 9.55 -1.89 -1.88
N ILE A 248 10.07 -2.32 -0.74
CA ILE A 248 10.14 -1.51 0.48
C ILE A 248 11.61 -1.40 0.85
N ILE A 249 12.06 -0.17 1.12
CA ILE A 249 13.38 0.08 1.70
C ILE A 249 13.18 0.52 3.14
N THR A 250 13.99 -0.02 4.06
CA THR A 250 13.99 0.40 5.46
C THR A 250 15.33 0.12 6.10
N SER A 251 15.60 0.78 7.22
CA SER A 251 16.72 0.49 8.10
C SER A 251 16.26 0.59 9.55
N GLU A 252 17.10 0.20 10.50
CA GLU A 252 16.75 0.25 11.93
C GLU A 252 16.33 1.66 12.37
N GLU A 253 17.03 2.69 11.89
CA GLU A 253 16.83 4.09 12.29
C GLU A 253 16.12 4.95 11.23
N GLY A 254 15.99 4.45 10.00
CA GLY A 254 15.51 5.23 8.86
C GLY A 254 16.55 6.25 8.37
N GLY A 255 16.14 7.12 7.47
CA GLY A 255 16.97 8.21 6.96
C GLY A 255 17.21 8.14 5.46
N THR A 256 18.34 8.67 5.01
CA THR A 256 18.72 8.69 3.59
C THR A 256 19.64 7.51 3.29
N THR A 257 19.36 6.76 2.23
CA THR A 257 20.23 5.70 1.74
C THR A 257 21.57 6.29 1.28
N ASP A 258 22.67 5.71 1.75
CA ASP A 258 24.01 6.07 1.26
C ASP A 258 24.10 5.96 -0.26
N GLN A 259 24.85 6.86 -0.91
CA GLN A 259 24.90 6.93 -2.36
C GLN A 259 25.43 5.63 -3.00
N GLN A 260 26.40 4.96 -2.37
CA GLN A 260 26.93 3.70 -2.88
C GLN A 260 25.86 2.59 -2.77
N LEU A 261 25.22 2.45 -1.60
CA LEU A 261 24.16 1.47 -1.39
C LEU A 261 22.96 1.73 -2.31
N GLN A 262 22.59 2.99 -2.50
CA GLN A 262 21.53 3.39 -3.41
C GLN A 262 21.84 2.94 -4.85
N GLN A 263 23.08 3.15 -5.31
CA GLN A 263 23.49 2.71 -6.64
C GLN A 263 23.51 1.18 -6.77
N GLU A 264 23.91 0.46 -5.74
CA GLU A 264 23.84 -1.01 -5.73
C GLU A 264 22.39 -1.51 -5.83
N ILE A 265 21.45 -0.90 -5.10
CA ILE A 265 20.02 -1.20 -5.22
C ILE A 265 19.53 -0.91 -6.64
N ILE A 266 19.90 0.25 -7.22
CA ILE A 266 19.55 0.58 -8.61
C ILE A 266 20.05 -0.53 -9.54
N ASN A 267 21.31 -0.96 -9.44
CA ASN A 267 21.87 -2.02 -10.28
C ASN A 267 21.09 -3.34 -10.14
N MET A 268 20.66 -3.70 -8.92
CA MET A 268 19.80 -4.86 -8.71
C MET A 268 18.44 -4.69 -9.40
N LEU A 269 17.81 -3.53 -9.25
CA LEU A 269 16.50 -3.25 -9.86
C LEU A 269 16.56 -3.24 -11.39
N GLU A 270 17.60 -2.66 -11.99
CA GLU A 270 17.80 -2.65 -13.45
C GLU A 270 18.03 -4.07 -14.02
N SER A 271 18.49 -5.01 -13.19
CA SER A 271 18.64 -6.41 -13.57
C SER A 271 17.34 -7.23 -13.54
N ILE A 272 16.24 -6.64 -13.04
CA ILE A 272 14.97 -7.34 -12.90
C ILE A 272 14.46 -7.82 -14.25
N LYS A 273 14.01 -9.07 -14.28
CA LYS A 273 13.22 -9.66 -15.37
C LYS A 273 11.88 -10.09 -14.81
N TRP A 274 10.83 -9.76 -15.56
CA TRP A 274 9.43 -10.06 -15.26
C TRP A 274 8.91 -11.21 -16.12
#